data_AF-A0A6C8YK50-F1
#
_entry.id   AF-A0A6C8YK50-F1
#
_cell.length_a   1.000
_cell.length_b   1.000
_cell.length_c   1.000
_cell.angle_alpha   90.00
_cell.angle_beta   90.00
_cell.angle_gamma   90.00
#
_symmetry.space_group_name_H-M   'P 1'
#
loop_
_entity.id
_entity.type
_entity.pdbx_description
1 polymer ?
#
loop_
_entity_poly.entity_id
_entity_poly.type
_entity_poly.pdbx_seq_one_letter_code
_entity_poly.pdbx_strand_id
1 'polypeptide(L)'
;MSTYDLAPEVKIHQFDGAWAGYKDIAGELLTAIQKKNNEHIIVAIECYPGTRNEEIVAELLPLLPVEKAVFADEWALNNEEVTNKVQSHLTDDRVFGIMSHYEVSDFYPAEKLAEIQAEISASKGLVVIYGTGATVIAPNPDILIYADLARWEIQCRY
;
A
#
# COMPACT_ATOMS: atom_id res chain seq x y z
N MET A 1 -14.96 28.84 -26.10
CA MET A 1 -15.48 27.65 -25.40
C MET A 1 -14.28 26.85 -24.95
N SER A 2 -14.15 26.55 -23.66
CA SER A 2 -13.13 25.62 -23.18
C SER A 2 -13.55 24.22 -23.62
N THR A 3 -12.76 23.57 -24.47
CA THR A 3 -12.90 22.15 -24.82
C THR A 3 -12.42 21.33 -23.63
N TYR A 4 -13.34 20.99 -22.74
CA TYR A 4 -13.07 20.09 -21.62
C TYR A 4 -12.86 18.67 -22.14
N ASP A 5 -11.67 18.13 -21.89
CA ASP A 5 -11.33 16.75 -22.23
C ASP A 5 -11.98 15.79 -21.23
N LEU A 6 -12.83 14.88 -21.74
CA LEU A 6 -13.54 13.89 -20.94
C LEU A 6 -12.71 12.61 -20.70
N ALA A 7 -11.55 12.49 -21.33
CA ALA A 7 -10.64 11.36 -21.21
C ALA A 7 -9.19 11.85 -21.03
N PRO A 8 -8.91 12.62 -19.97
CA PRO A 8 -7.57 13.15 -19.74
C PRO A 8 -6.57 12.00 -19.59
N GLU A 9 -5.52 12.02 -20.39
CA GLU A 9 -4.43 11.07 -20.32
C GLU A 9 -3.17 11.72 -19.75
N VAL A 10 -2.41 10.96 -18.95
CA VAL A 10 -1.10 11.38 -18.46
C VAL A 10 -0.06 10.50 -19.13
N LYS A 11 0.80 11.11 -19.94
CA LYS A 11 1.91 10.40 -20.56
C LYS A 11 3.00 10.14 -19.53
N ILE A 12 3.22 8.86 -19.22
CA ILE A 12 4.33 8.45 -18.37
C ILE A 12 5.61 8.50 -19.20
N HIS A 13 6.55 9.33 -18.78
CA HIS A 13 7.88 9.42 -19.36
C HIS A 13 8.84 8.58 -18.52
N GLN A 14 9.86 7.98 -19.16
CA GLN A 14 10.86 7.14 -18.48
C GLN A 14 10.25 5.94 -17.74
N PHE A 15 9.57 5.06 -18.48
CA PHE A 15 9.11 3.76 -17.98
C PHE A 15 9.92 2.64 -18.66
N ASP A 16 10.21 1.57 -17.93
CA ASP A 16 10.94 0.41 -18.46
C ASP A 16 10.03 -0.54 -19.26
N GLY A 17 8.75 -0.59 -18.90
CA GLY A 17 7.78 -1.44 -19.55
C GLY A 17 6.37 -1.30 -18.96
N ALA A 18 5.44 -2.06 -19.53
CA ALA A 18 4.10 -2.24 -19.01
C ALA A 18 3.77 -3.74 -19.08
N TRP A 19 3.20 -4.26 -18.00
CA TRP A 19 2.87 -5.67 -17.85
C TRP A 19 1.40 -5.80 -17.47
N ALA A 20 0.74 -6.84 -17.99
CA ALA A 20 -0.68 -7.06 -17.78
C ALA A 20 -0.92 -8.45 -17.21
N GLY A 21 -1.67 -8.52 -16.11
CA GLY A 21 -1.95 -9.76 -15.40
C GLY A 21 -0.85 -10.18 -14.44
N TYR A 22 -1.25 -10.86 -13.36
CA TYR A 22 -0.38 -11.16 -12.23
C TYR A 22 0.85 -12.02 -12.57
N LYS A 23 0.77 -12.88 -13.59
CA LYS A 23 1.92 -13.68 -14.03
C LYS A 23 3.06 -12.84 -14.59
N ASP A 24 2.73 -11.88 -15.47
CA ASP A 24 3.73 -11.02 -16.10
C ASP A 24 4.28 -10.01 -15.10
N ILE A 25 3.42 -9.48 -14.24
CA ILE A 25 3.81 -8.61 -13.11
C ILE A 25 4.77 -9.35 -12.18
N ALA A 26 4.44 -10.58 -11.76
CA ALA A 26 5.30 -11.38 -10.91
C ALA A 26 6.63 -11.70 -11.59
N GLY A 27 6.65 -11.96 -12.90
CA GLY A 27 7.88 -12.16 -13.67
C GLY A 27 8.85 -10.98 -13.60
N GLU A 28 8.35 -9.75 -13.76
CA GLU A 28 9.17 -8.55 -13.60
C GLU A 28 9.63 -8.38 -12.15
N LEU A 29 8.74 -8.61 -11.17
CA LEU A 29 9.10 -8.51 -9.76
C LEU A 29 10.18 -9.51 -9.36
N LEU A 30 10.08 -10.77 -9.81
CA LEU A 30 11.12 -11.77 -9.58
C LEU A 30 12.46 -11.33 -10.17
N THR A 31 12.44 -10.75 -11.37
CA THR A 31 13.64 -10.20 -12.02
C THR A 31 14.24 -9.06 -11.20
N ALA A 32 13.41 -8.14 -10.70
CA ALA A 32 13.83 -7.02 -9.86
C ALA A 32 14.39 -7.50 -8.50
N ILE A 33 13.74 -8.48 -7.88
CA ILE A 33 14.17 -9.11 -6.61
C ILE A 33 15.53 -9.80 -6.80
N GLN A 34 15.71 -10.59 -7.86
CA GLN A 34 16.97 -11.28 -8.14
C GLN A 34 18.13 -10.30 -8.38
N LYS A 35 17.88 -9.17 -9.05
CA LYS A 35 18.90 -8.12 -9.29
C LYS A 35 19.44 -7.50 -8.00
N LYS A 36 18.68 -7.50 -6.90
CA LYS A 36 19.16 -6.99 -5.60
C LYS A 36 20.22 -7.89 -4.98
N ASN A 37 20.21 -9.20 -5.29
CA ASN A 37 21.16 -10.20 -4.81
C ASN A 37 21.41 -10.11 -3.29
N ASN A 38 20.32 -10.09 -2.51
CA ASN A 38 20.35 -9.96 -1.06
C ASN A 38 19.55 -11.11 -0.41
N GLU A 39 20.00 -11.59 0.74
CA GLU A 39 19.34 -12.65 1.51
C GLU A 39 18.10 -12.16 2.27
N HIS A 40 17.91 -10.84 2.36
CA HIS A 40 16.75 -10.21 2.96
C HIS A 40 16.28 -9.08 2.04
N ILE A 41 15.05 -9.18 1.53
CA ILE A 41 14.47 -8.22 0.60
C ILE A 41 13.07 -7.85 1.09
N ILE A 42 12.82 -6.55 1.22
CA ILE A 42 11.52 -6.01 1.62
C ILE A 42 10.82 -5.41 0.40
N VAL A 43 9.64 -5.95 0.08
CA VAL A 43 8.71 -5.38 -0.90
C VAL A 43 7.56 -4.74 -0.13
N ALA A 44 7.34 -3.44 -0.31
CA ALA A 44 6.15 -2.76 0.18
C ALA A 44 5.17 -2.57 -0.97
N ILE A 45 3.93 -3.03 -0.78
CA ILE A 45 2.80 -2.79 -1.67
C ILE A 45 1.88 -1.82 -0.95
N GLU A 46 2.11 -0.52 -1.19
CA GLU A 46 1.31 0.55 -0.61
C GLU A 46 -0.05 0.60 -1.30
N CYS A 47 -1.09 0.21 -0.59
CA CYS A 47 -2.44 0.17 -1.11
C CYS A 47 -3.18 1.45 -0.78
N TYR A 48 -3.85 2.03 -1.78
CA TYR A 48 -4.89 3.00 -1.49
C TYR A 48 -5.99 2.37 -0.60
N PRO A 49 -6.58 3.11 0.37
CA PRO A 49 -7.67 2.58 1.18
C PRO A 49 -8.80 1.99 0.33
N GLY A 50 -9.19 0.74 0.59
CA GLY A 50 -10.24 0.06 -0.17
C GLY A 50 -9.78 -0.64 -1.46
N THR A 51 -8.48 -0.67 -1.76
CA THR A 51 -7.88 -1.62 -2.71
C THR A 51 -8.23 -3.06 -2.29
N ARG A 52 -8.40 -3.96 -3.27
CA ARG A 52 -8.72 -5.38 -3.02
C ARG A 52 -7.47 -6.14 -2.58
N ASN A 53 -7.14 -6.05 -1.31
CA ASN A 53 -5.99 -6.73 -0.74
C ASN A 53 -6.08 -8.27 -0.92
N GLU A 54 -7.29 -8.81 -0.96
CA GLU A 54 -7.54 -10.24 -1.20
C GLU A 54 -7.04 -10.69 -2.57
N GLU A 55 -7.11 -9.82 -3.59
CA GLU A 55 -6.64 -10.10 -4.95
C GLU A 55 -5.10 -10.19 -4.98
N ILE A 56 -4.42 -9.30 -4.25
CA ILE A 56 -2.96 -9.33 -4.11
C ILE A 56 -2.52 -10.65 -3.44
N VAL A 57 -3.19 -11.02 -2.36
CA VAL A 57 -2.89 -12.25 -1.60
C VAL A 57 -3.19 -13.51 -2.42
N ALA A 58 -4.28 -13.53 -3.17
CA ALA A 58 -4.70 -14.71 -3.94
C ALA A 58 -3.93 -14.89 -5.24
N GLU A 59 -3.58 -13.79 -5.93
CA GLU A 59 -3.08 -13.86 -7.32
C GLU A 59 -1.61 -13.47 -7.46
N LEU A 60 -1.09 -12.56 -6.62
CA LEU A 60 0.30 -12.09 -6.72
C LEU A 60 1.25 -12.83 -5.79
N LEU A 61 0.95 -12.87 -4.49
CA LEU A 61 1.86 -13.46 -3.50
C LEU A 61 2.24 -14.92 -3.78
N PRO A 62 1.33 -15.80 -4.26
CA PRO A 62 1.68 -17.19 -4.55
C PRO A 62 2.66 -17.37 -5.71
N LEU A 63 2.87 -16.32 -6.52
CA LEU A 63 3.81 -16.31 -7.64
C LEU A 63 5.21 -15.84 -7.24
N LEU A 64 5.38 -15.42 -5.98
CA LEU A 64 6.63 -14.91 -5.42
C LEU A 64 7.11 -15.86 -4.31
N PRO A 65 8.43 -15.97 -4.06
CA PRO A 65 8.99 -16.79 -2.98
C PRO A 65 8.86 -16.07 -1.63
N VAL A 66 7.63 -15.71 -1.24
CA VAL A 66 7.36 -14.94 -0.02
C VAL A 66 7.60 -15.80 1.21
N GLU A 67 8.52 -15.39 2.07
CA GLU A 67 8.78 -16.03 3.37
C GLU A 67 7.91 -15.45 4.47
N LYS A 68 7.59 -14.14 4.38
CA LYS A 68 6.70 -13.46 5.32
C LYS A 68 5.83 -12.45 4.61
N ALA A 69 4.52 -12.52 4.85
CA ALA A 69 3.56 -11.51 4.41
C ALA A 69 3.03 -10.76 5.65
N VAL A 70 2.97 -9.42 5.58
CA VAL A 70 2.47 -8.56 6.66
C VAL A 70 1.33 -7.71 6.11
N PHE A 71 0.14 -7.84 6.70
CA PHE A 71 -0.99 -6.99 6.34
C PHE A 71 -0.96 -5.71 7.18
N ALA A 72 -0.67 -4.58 6.54
CA ALA A 72 -0.38 -3.32 7.22
C ALA A 72 -1.57 -2.76 8.00
N ASP A 73 -2.80 -2.97 7.54
CA ASP A 73 -4.01 -2.48 8.19
C ASP A 73 -4.22 -3.09 9.59
N GLU A 74 -3.69 -4.29 9.88
CA GLU A 74 -3.77 -4.91 11.22
C GLU A 74 -2.90 -4.21 12.28
N TRP A 75 -1.92 -3.42 11.84
CA TRP A 75 -0.99 -2.69 12.70
C TRP A 75 -1.42 -1.25 12.95
N ALA A 76 -2.46 -0.78 12.26
CA ALA A 76 -3.07 0.52 12.48
C ALA A 76 -3.99 0.53 13.71
N LEU A 77 -4.42 1.74 14.10
CA LEU A 77 -5.58 1.94 14.97
C LEU A 77 -6.82 1.34 14.32
N ASN A 78 -7.69 0.76 15.14
CA ASN A 78 -8.97 0.25 14.65
C ASN A 78 -9.94 1.40 14.31
N ASN A 79 -11.04 1.08 13.63
CA ASN A 79 -12.01 2.08 13.17
C ASN A 79 -12.57 2.99 14.27
N GLU A 80 -12.81 2.45 15.47
CA GLU A 80 -13.30 3.23 16.61
C GLU A 80 -12.23 4.20 17.12
N GLU A 81 -11.00 3.73 17.26
CA GLU A 81 -9.84 4.54 17.68
C GLU A 81 -9.54 5.65 16.68
N VAL A 82 -9.56 5.34 15.37
CA VAL A 82 -9.41 6.33 14.29
C VAL A 82 -10.50 7.39 14.40
N THR A 83 -11.76 6.99 14.51
CA THR A 83 -12.91 7.91 14.63
C THR A 83 -12.75 8.82 15.85
N ASN A 84 -12.44 8.24 17.01
CA ASN A 84 -12.22 9.00 18.24
C ASN A 84 -11.05 9.99 18.10
N LYS A 85 -9.96 9.58 17.44
CA LYS A 85 -8.79 10.42 17.21
C LYS A 85 -9.10 11.62 16.32
N VAL A 86 -9.92 11.43 15.28
CA VAL A 86 -10.29 12.51 14.34
C VAL A 86 -11.60 13.22 14.71
N GLN A 87 -12.23 12.89 15.84
CA GLN A 87 -13.57 13.35 16.20
C GLN A 87 -13.75 14.87 16.14
N SER A 88 -12.74 15.64 16.56
CA SER A 88 -12.77 17.11 16.51
C SER A 88 -12.71 17.70 15.10
N HIS A 89 -12.39 16.87 14.10
CA HIS A 89 -12.32 17.23 12.68
C HIS A 89 -13.51 16.67 11.89
N LEU A 90 -14.38 15.88 12.50
CA LEU A 90 -15.62 15.42 11.87
C LEU A 90 -16.69 16.51 11.94
N THR A 91 -17.52 16.59 10.90
CA THR A 91 -18.67 17.50 10.82
C THR A 91 -19.94 16.73 10.47
N ASP A 92 -21.09 17.40 10.41
CA ASP A 92 -22.34 16.78 9.95
C ASP A 92 -22.32 16.44 8.45
N ASP A 93 -21.34 16.94 7.70
CA ASP A 93 -21.12 16.53 6.31
C ASP A 93 -20.44 15.16 6.25
N ARG A 94 -21.10 14.21 5.60
CA ARG A 94 -20.64 12.82 5.48
C ARG A 94 -19.40 12.63 4.58
N VAL A 95 -19.00 13.64 3.82
CA VAL A 95 -17.89 13.60 2.86
C VAL A 95 -16.74 14.50 3.31
N PHE A 96 -17.06 15.67 3.88
CA PHE A 96 -16.06 16.68 4.22
C PHE A 96 -15.94 16.90 5.73
N GLY A 97 -14.69 16.88 6.20
CA GLY A 97 -14.30 17.27 7.56
C GLY A 97 -13.50 18.58 7.60
N ILE A 98 -13.01 18.92 8.78
CA ILE A 98 -12.02 19.97 9.00
C ILE A 98 -10.64 19.42 8.61
N MET A 99 -9.86 20.18 7.85
CA MET A 99 -8.50 19.77 7.47
C MET A 99 -7.62 19.63 8.72
N SER A 100 -7.01 18.45 8.90
CA SER A 100 -6.06 18.15 9.97
C SER A 100 -4.62 18.15 9.45
N HIS A 101 -3.66 18.18 10.37
CA HIS A 101 -2.23 17.94 10.08
C HIS A 101 -1.80 16.49 10.34
N TYR A 102 -2.74 15.56 10.55
CA TYR A 102 -2.39 14.16 10.76
C TYR A 102 -1.70 13.56 9.52
N GLU A 103 -0.67 12.78 9.77
CA GLU A 103 -0.04 11.90 8.80
C GLU A 103 -0.56 10.47 8.96
N VAL A 104 -0.38 9.62 7.95
CA VAL A 104 -0.80 8.20 8.03
C VAL A 104 -0.11 7.49 9.20
N SER A 105 1.14 7.86 9.50
CA SER A 105 1.92 7.35 10.63
C SER A 105 1.28 7.64 12.00
N ASP A 106 0.49 8.71 12.14
CA ASP A 106 -0.20 9.03 13.41
C ASP A 106 -1.27 8.01 13.79
N PHE A 107 -1.66 7.15 12.85
CA PHE A 107 -2.62 6.07 13.03
C PHE A 107 -1.95 4.72 13.28
N TYR A 108 -0.64 4.67 13.45
CA TYR A 108 0.11 3.47 13.82
C TYR A 108 0.69 3.64 15.23
N PRO A 109 0.24 2.86 16.22
CA PRO A 109 0.81 2.91 17.57
C PRO A 109 2.31 2.59 17.54
N ALA A 110 3.12 3.44 18.18
CA ALA A 110 4.58 3.35 18.11
C ALA A 110 5.12 2.01 18.65
N GLU A 111 4.49 1.45 19.70
CA GLU A 111 4.88 0.15 20.25
C GLU A 111 4.62 -1.00 19.27
N LYS A 112 3.46 -1.01 18.60
CA LYS A 112 3.12 -2.01 17.59
C LYS A 112 4.04 -1.88 16.38
N LEU A 113 4.32 -0.66 15.95
CA LEU A 113 5.22 -0.39 14.83
C LEU A 113 6.64 -0.89 15.11
N ALA A 114 7.16 -0.63 16.32
CA ALA A 114 8.48 -1.11 16.72
C ALA A 114 8.55 -2.64 16.79
N GLU A 115 7.47 -3.29 17.26
CA GLU A 115 7.36 -4.76 17.29
C GLU A 115 7.47 -5.36 15.89
N ILE A 116 6.63 -4.94 14.94
CA ILE A 116 6.65 -5.50 13.58
C ILE A 116 7.96 -5.18 12.85
N GLN A 117 8.52 -3.99 13.05
CA GLN A 117 9.80 -3.60 12.44
C GLN A 117 10.96 -4.46 12.96
N ALA A 118 10.96 -4.80 14.25
CA ALA A 118 11.93 -5.72 14.82
C ALA A 118 11.78 -7.12 14.23
N GLU A 119 10.56 -7.63 14.08
CA GLU A 119 10.31 -8.93 13.46
C GLU A 119 10.75 -8.99 11.99
N ILE A 120 10.46 -7.94 11.21
CA ILE A 120 10.89 -7.83 9.81
C ILE A 120 12.42 -7.81 9.74
N SER A 121 13.07 -7.00 10.58
CA SER A 121 14.54 -6.88 10.60
C SER A 121 15.25 -8.19 10.95
N ALA A 122 14.62 -9.05 11.75
CA ALA A 122 15.15 -10.36 12.13
C ALA A 122 14.85 -11.47 11.11
N SER A 123 14.01 -11.20 10.11
CA SER A 123 13.59 -12.18 9.11
C SER A 123 14.64 -12.39 8.01
N LYS A 124 14.42 -13.40 7.17
CA LYS A 124 15.23 -13.71 5.99
C LYS A 124 14.32 -13.98 4.81
N GLY A 125 14.91 -13.91 3.62
CA GLY A 125 14.21 -14.09 2.35
C GLY A 125 13.36 -12.88 1.98
N LEU A 126 12.28 -13.14 1.25
CA LEU A 126 11.38 -12.10 0.76
C LEU A 126 10.28 -11.80 1.78
N VAL A 127 10.28 -10.58 2.29
CA VAL A 127 9.19 -10.04 3.10
C VAL A 127 8.32 -9.16 2.22
N VAL A 128 7.02 -9.41 2.20
CA VAL A 128 6.04 -8.56 1.53
C VAL A 128 5.14 -7.90 2.57
N ILE A 129 5.12 -6.58 2.58
CA ILE A 129 4.19 -5.79 3.39
C ILE A 129 3.17 -5.21 2.43
N TYR A 130 1.88 -5.44 2.67
CA TYR A 130 0.82 -4.99 1.79
C TYR A 130 -0.31 -4.37 2.59
N GLY A 131 -1.09 -3.48 1.97
CA GLY A 131 -2.19 -2.78 2.62
C GLY A 131 -1.92 -1.28 2.74
N THR A 132 -2.87 -0.59 3.36
CA THR A 132 -2.75 0.85 3.63
C THR A 132 -1.66 1.04 4.68
N GLY A 133 -0.71 1.94 4.47
CA GLY A 133 0.37 2.21 5.43
C GLY A 133 1.50 1.18 5.41
N ALA A 134 1.63 0.38 4.34
CA ALA A 134 2.77 -0.52 4.15
C ALA A 134 4.12 0.21 4.26
N THR A 135 4.19 1.45 3.75
CA THR A 135 5.37 2.32 3.84
C THR A 135 5.56 2.98 5.21
N VAL A 136 4.54 3.00 6.08
CA VAL A 136 4.73 3.36 7.50
C VAL A 136 5.49 2.25 8.22
N ILE A 137 5.14 0.99 7.94
CA ILE A 137 5.82 -0.19 8.49
C ILE A 137 7.25 -0.31 7.95
N ALA A 138 7.42 -0.23 6.62
CA ALA A 138 8.72 -0.23 5.97
C ALA A 138 8.95 1.08 5.19
N PRO A 139 9.53 2.10 5.81
CA PRO A 139 9.77 3.40 5.15
C PRO A 139 10.83 3.34 4.06
N ASN A 140 11.72 2.34 4.09
CA ASN A 140 12.79 2.16 3.10
C ASN A 140 12.76 0.73 2.54
N PRO A 141 11.74 0.35 1.76
CA PRO A 141 11.67 -0.96 1.16
C PRO A 141 12.67 -1.08 0.00
N ASP A 142 13.10 -2.28 -0.34
CA ASP A 142 13.95 -2.54 -1.51
C ASP A 142 13.20 -2.30 -2.82
N ILE A 143 11.90 -2.59 -2.82
CA ILE A 143 10.96 -2.38 -3.92
C ILE A 143 9.67 -1.79 -3.35
N LEU A 144 9.22 -0.68 -3.92
CA LEU A 144 7.94 -0.06 -3.61
C LEU A 144 6.99 -0.25 -4.79
N ILE A 145 5.82 -0.80 -4.52
CA ILE A 145 4.71 -0.94 -5.45
C ILE A 145 3.58 -0.07 -4.91
N TYR A 146 2.97 0.74 -5.77
CA TYR A 146 1.78 1.51 -5.43
C TYR A 146 0.57 0.83 -6.08
N ALA A 147 -0.33 0.29 -5.25
CA ALA A 147 -1.59 -0.30 -5.69
C ALA A 147 -2.68 0.77 -5.63
N ASP A 148 -2.91 1.42 -6.78
CA ASP A 148 -3.81 2.54 -6.90
C ASP A 148 -5.28 2.10 -7.01
N LEU A 149 -6.17 3.02 -6.65
CA LEU A 149 -7.60 2.87 -6.85
C LEU A 149 -8.16 4.22 -7.28
N ALA A 150 -8.80 4.24 -8.44
CA ALA A 150 -9.46 5.45 -8.91
C ALA A 150 -10.56 5.87 -7.93
N ARG A 151 -10.68 7.17 -7.67
CA ARG A 151 -11.72 7.72 -6.78
C ARG A 151 -13.14 7.27 -7.17
N TRP A 152 -13.42 7.17 -8.46
CA TRP A 152 -14.73 6.72 -8.93
C TRP A 152 -15.01 5.25 -8.57
N GLU A 153 -14.00 4.39 -8.64
CA GLU A 153 -14.12 2.98 -8.29
C GLU A 153 -14.48 2.79 -6.82
N ILE A 154 -13.84 3.52 -5.90
CA ILE A 154 -14.16 3.41 -4.47
C ILE A 154 -15.55 3.97 -4.14
N GLN A 155 -15.96 5.06 -4.77
CA GLN A 155 -17.29 5.65 -4.59
C GLN A 155 -18.42 4.73 -5.10
N CYS A 156 -18.14 3.81 -6.02
CA CYS A 156 -19.13 2.82 -6.45
C CYS A 156 -19.22 1.62 -5.50
N ARG A 157 -18.27 1.45 -4.57
CA ARG A 157 -18.25 0.35 -3.61
C ARG A 157 -19.00 0.69 -2.30
N TYR A 158 -19.07 1.96 -1.91
CA TYR A 158 -19.63 2.45 -0.64
C TYR A 158 -20.41 3.76 -0.80
#